data_AF-B2IVW9-F1
#
_entry.id   AF-B2IVW9-F1
#
_cell.length_a   1.000
_cell.length_b   1.000
_cell.length_c   1.000
_cell.angle_alpha   90.00
_cell.angle_beta   90.00
_cell.angle_gamma   90.00
#
_symmetry.space_group_name_H-M   'P 1'
#
loop_
_entity.id
_entity.type
_entity.pdbx_description
1 polymer ?
#
loop_
_entity_poly.entity_id
_entity_poly.type
_entity_poly.pdbx_seq_one_letter_code
_entity_poly.pdbx_strand_id
1 'polypeptide(L)'
;MEPSSSLNEAILQLLARENDTSPTAGAFSSVSGVLGGFSITLVVLALTPGTIASNSGKDWIVALVLLSAGLYIYSSGIFANSISYKDEKVKQKVFKSALVLFHLSNLLLSVGLLLLTFQFPLLYAARIAAMIIVFFAFVVAAINFFCKLSGSISSILESILASVSSG
;
A
#
# COMPACT_ATOMS: atom_id res chain seq x y z
N MET A 1 22.79 21.87 41.73
CA MET A 1 21.53 21.47 41.08
C MET A 1 21.80 21.36 39.61
N GLU A 2 21.85 20.14 39.07
CA GLU A 2 22.05 19.89 37.62
C GLU A 2 20.69 19.59 36.97
N PRO A 3 20.00 20.60 36.40
CA PRO A 3 18.77 20.41 35.63
C PRO A 3 19.01 20.09 34.14
N SER A 4 20.27 19.94 33.69
CA SER A 4 20.62 19.78 32.26
C SER A 4 20.54 18.34 31.74
N SER A 5 20.74 17.32 32.60
CA SER A 5 20.73 15.91 32.17
C SER A 5 19.32 15.40 31.85
N SER A 6 18.33 15.76 32.68
CA SER A 6 16.94 15.32 32.49
C SER A 6 16.26 15.94 31.27
N LEU A 7 16.60 17.18 30.91
CA LEU A 7 16.09 17.84 29.71
C LEU A 7 16.68 17.22 28.44
N ASN A 8 17.98 16.92 28.44
CA ASN A 8 18.65 16.26 27.30
C ASN A 8 18.13 14.83 27.10
N GLU A 9 17.87 14.08 28.17
CA GLU A 9 17.24 12.76 28.10
C GLU A 9 15.79 12.85 27.57
N ALA A 10 15.01 13.84 28.01
CA ALA A 10 13.65 14.04 27.50
C ALA A 10 13.63 14.41 26.01
N ILE A 11 14.56 15.26 25.56
CA ILE A 11 14.70 15.62 24.14
C ILE A 11 15.13 14.40 23.31
N LEU A 12 16.08 13.59 23.80
CA LEU A 12 16.48 12.35 23.15
C LEU A 12 15.33 11.33 23.07
N GLN A 13 14.52 11.20 24.12
CA GLN A 13 13.34 10.33 24.12
C GLN A 13 12.26 10.84 23.16
N LEU A 14 12.07 12.16 23.06
CA LEU A 14 11.14 12.75 22.09
C LEU A 14 11.60 12.51 20.65
N LEU A 15 12.88 12.73 20.35
CA LEU A 15 13.47 12.49 19.03
C LEU A 15 13.47 11.00 18.65
N ALA A 16 13.69 10.11 19.62
CA ALA A 16 13.59 8.66 19.41
C ALA A 16 12.14 8.23 19.15
N ARG A 17 11.18 8.84 19.84
CA ARG A 17 9.74 8.56 19.67
C ARG A 17 9.19 9.08 18.34
N GLU A 18 9.67 10.22 17.87
CA GLU A 18 9.26 10.79 16.57
C GLU A 18 9.73 9.93 15.38
N ASN A 19 10.90 9.29 15.51
CA ASN A 19 11.45 8.41 14.48
C ASN A 19 10.93 6.97 14.56
N ASP A 20 10.15 6.61 15.58
CA ASP A 20 9.66 5.24 15.73
C ASP A 20 8.52 4.94 14.76
N THR A 21 8.82 4.17 13.73
CA THR A 21 7.83 3.73 12.74
C THR A 21 6.92 2.60 13.25
N SER A 22 7.12 2.09 14.47
CA SER A 22 6.40 0.91 14.99
C SER A 22 4.88 1.08 15.07
N PRO A 23 4.32 2.19 15.59
CA PRO A 23 2.87 2.40 15.60
C PRO A 23 2.28 2.45 14.18
N THR A 24 3.00 3.12 13.28
CA THR A 24 2.62 3.26 11.87
C THR A 24 2.66 1.91 11.16
N ALA A 25 3.69 1.10 11.42
CA ALA A 25 3.83 -0.25 10.89
C ALA A 25 2.68 -1.17 11.36
N GLY A 26 2.31 -1.11 12.63
CA GLY A 26 1.15 -1.85 13.14
C GLY A 26 -0.15 -1.46 12.44
N ALA A 27 -0.39 -0.15 12.28
CA ALA A 27 -1.59 0.36 11.59
C ALA A 27 -1.64 -0.08 10.13
N PHE A 28 -0.55 0.09 9.38
CA PHE A 28 -0.49 -0.34 7.97
C PHE A 28 -0.58 -1.85 7.82
N SER A 29 0.01 -2.63 8.74
CA SER A 29 -0.12 -4.08 8.73
C SER A 29 -1.59 -4.50 8.84
N SER A 30 -2.32 -3.94 9.81
CA SER A 30 -3.75 -4.23 10.02
C SER A 30 -4.60 -3.83 8.81
N VAL A 31 -4.46 -2.58 8.34
CA VAL A 31 -5.22 -2.09 7.18
C VAL A 31 -4.94 -2.91 5.92
N SER A 32 -3.67 -3.24 5.67
CA SER A 32 -3.27 -4.07 4.55
C SER A 32 -3.88 -5.48 4.64
N GLY A 33 -3.91 -6.08 5.83
CA GLY A 33 -4.58 -7.37 6.04
C GLY A 33 -6.08 -7.33 5.73
N VAL A 34 -6.78 -6.29 6.21
CA VAL A 34 -8.21 -6.09 5.94
C VAL A 34 -8.49 -5.90 4.45
N LEU A 35 -7.70 -5.06 3.76
CA LEU A 35 -7.84 -4.84 2.32
C LEU A 35 -7.53 -6.10 1.51
N GLY A 36 -6.57 -6.92 1.97
CA GLY A 36 -6.30 -8.25 1.40
C GLY A 36 -7.53 -9.17 1.49
N GLY A 37 -8.13 -9.30 2.67
CA GLY A 37 -9.34 -10.08 2.88
C GLY A 37 -10.56 -9.57 2.10
N PHE A 38 -10.74 -8.24 2.05
CA PHE A 38 -11.78 -7.62 1.22
C PHE A 38 -11.59 -7.93 -0.27
N SER A 39 -10.35 -7.87 -0.76
CA SER A 39 -10.03 -8.20 -2.16
C SER A 39 -10.36 -9.67 -2.48
N ILE A 40 -10.08 -10.61 -1.57
CA ILE A 40 -10.50 -12.02 -1.74
C ILE A 40 -12.03 -12.14 -1.83
N THR A 41 -12.76 -11.36 -1.01
CA THR A 41 -14.23 -11.35 -1.06
C THR A 41 -14.75 -10.88 -2.43
N LEU A 42 -14.11 -9.88 -3.03
CA LEU A 42 -14.43 -9.43 -4.39
C LEU A 42 -14.11 -10.50 -5.45
N VAL A 43 -13.06 -11.30 -5.28
CA VAL A 43 -12.77 -12.43 -6.17
C VAL A 43 -13.89 -13.46 -6.11
N VAL A 44 -14.35 -13.83 -4.91
CA VAL A 44 -15.48 -14.76 -4.74
C VAL A 44 -16.74 -14.21 -5.42
N LEU A 45 -17.00 -12.91 -5.26
CA LEU A 45 -18.13 -12.25 -5.93
C LEU A 45 -17.98 -12.30 -7.46
N ALA A 46 -16.80 -12.00 -8.00
CA ALA A 46 -16.54 -12.03 -9.44
C ALA A 46 -16.66 -13.44 -10.04
N LEU A 47 -16.33 -14.47 -9.26
CA LEU A 47 -16.46 -15.88 -9.65
C LEU A 47 -17.89 -16.42 -9.50
N THR A 48 -18.78 -15.69 -8.82
CA THR A 48 -20.16 -16.13 -8.62
C THR A 48 -20.88 -16.21 -9.98
N PRO A 49 -21.57 -17.32 -10.29
CA PRO A 49 -22.28 -17.48 -11.56
C PRO A 49 -23.31 -16.37 -11.79
N GLY A 50 -23.34 -15.83 -13.01
CA GLY A 50 -24.29 -14.78 -13.40
C GLY A 50 -23.91 -13.36 -12.95
N THR A 51 -22.81 -13.18 -12.22
CA THR A 51 -22.37 -11.86 -11.74
C THR A 51 -21.63 -11.04 -12.79
N ILE A 52 -20.79 -11.68 -13.61
CA ILE A 52 -20.03 -11.02 -14.68
C ILE A 52 -20.45 -11.62 -16.03
N ALA A 53 -20.81 -10.75 -16.98
CA ALA A 53 -21.31 -11.15 -18.30
C ALA A 53 -20.22 -11.67 -19.25
N SER A 54 -18.99 -11.16 -19.16
CA SER A 54 -17.87 -11.55 -20.03
C SER A 54 -16.88 -12.48 -19.33
N ASN A 55 -16.61 -13.65 -19.92
CA ASN A 55 -15.58 -14.56 -19.40
C ASN A 55 -14.18 -13.94 -19.42
N SER A 56 -13.81 -13.23 -20.49
CA SER A 56 -12.50 -12.56 -20.56
C SER A 56 -12.40 -11.40 -19.56
N GLY A 57 -13.48 -10.62 -19.40
CA GLY A 57 -13.52 -9.55 -18.40
C GLY A 57 -13.39 -10.09 -16.97
N LYS A 58 -14.06 -11.21 -16.69
CA LYS A 58 -13.98 -11.92 -15.42
C LYS A 58 -12.55 -12.35 -15.09
N ASP A 59 -11.84 -12.95 -16.05
CA ASP A 59 -10.47 -13.44 -15.83
C ASP A 59 -9.51 -12.30 -15.48
N TRP A 60 -9.60 -11.15 -16.18
CA TRP A 60 -8.80 -9.97 -15.86
C TRP A 60 -9.13 -9.38 -14.50
N ILE A 61 -10.42 -9.24 -14.16
CA ILE A 61 -10.86 -8.74 -12.86
C ILE A 61 -10.33 -9.65 -11.75
N VAL A 62 -10.53 -10.96 -11.88
CA VAL A 62 -10.08 -11.94 -10.89
C VAL A 62 -8.56 -11.89 -10.75
N ALA A 63 -7.81 -11.89 -11.86
CA ALA A 63 -6.35 -11.84 -11.82
C ALA A 63 -5.83 -10.58 -11.12
N LEU A 64 -6.37 -9.39 -11.45
CA LEU A 64 -5.95 -8.12 -10.86
C LEU A 64 -6.28 -8.03 -9.37
N VAL A 65 -7.51 -8.40 -8.99
CA VAL A 65 -7.96 -8.34 -7.60
C VAL A 65 -7.25 -9.40 -6.75
N LEU A 66 -7.00 -10.59 -7.29
CA LEU A 66 -6.25 -11.64 -6.60
C LEU A 66 -4.77 -11.26 -6.42
N LEU A 67 -4.15 -10.67 -7.45
CA LEU A 67 -2.79 -10.15 -7.34
C LEU A 67 -2.71 -9.04 -6.29
N SER A 68 -3.67 -8.11 -6.29
CA SER A 68 -3.78 -7.07 -5.27
C SER A 68 -3.91 -7.66 -3.86
N ALA A 69 -4.78 -8.66 -3.68
CA ALA A 69 -4.94 -9.36 -2.40
C ALA A 69 -3.63 -9.97 -1.90
N GLY A 70 -2.91 -10.67 -2.78
CA GLY A 70 -1.61 -11.27 -2.46
C GLY A 70 -0.57 -10.23 -2.05
N LEU A 71 -0.50 -9.11 -2.79
CA LEU A 71 0.42 -8.01 -2.45
C LEU A 71 0.05 -7.34 -1.13
N TYR A 72 -1.22 -7.15 -0.82
CA TYR A 72 -1.68 -6.64 0.49
C TYR A 72 -1.31 -7.57 1.65
N ILE A 73 -1.49 -8.87 1.50
CA ILE A 73 -1.11 -9.85 2.53
C ILE A 73 0.40 -9.82 2.73
N TYR A 74 1.16 -9.76 1.64
CA TYR A 74 2.61 -9.70 1.69
C TYR A 74 3.12 -8.39 2.33
N SER A 75 2.57 -7.23 1.95
CA SER A 75 2.92 -5.95 2.58
C SER A 75 2.53 -5.93 4.05
N SER A 76 1.38 -6.51 4.43
CA SER A 76 0.96 -6.65 5.83
C SER A 76 2.00 -7.39 6.68
N GLY A 77 2.51 -8.52 6.15
CA GLY A 77 3.56 -9.30 6.80
C GLY A 77 4.88 -8.53 6.91
N ILE A 78 5.28 -7.81 5.85
CA ILE A 78 6.49 -6.98 5.90
C ILE A 78 6.34 -5.86 6.95
N PHE A 79 5.19 -5.19 7.02
CA PHE A 79 4.94 -4.17 8.04
C PHE A 79 5.05 -4.74 9.46
N ALA A 80 4.43 -5.88 9.73
CA ALA A 80 4.52 -6.54 11.03
C ALA A 80 5.98 -6.89 11.39
N ASN A 81 6.73 -7.45 10.43
CA ASN A 81 8.12 -7.82 10.63
C ASN A 81 9.06 -6.61 10.73
N SER A 82 8.69 -5.47 10.13
CA SER A 82 9.55 -4.28 10.14
C SER A 82 9.87 -3.77 11.55
N ILE A 83 8.97 -4.01 12.51
CA ILE A 83 9.10 -3.62 13.91
C ILE A 83 10.21 -4.41 14.62
N SER A 84 10.56 -5.60 14.11
CA SER A 84 11.55 -6.48 14.73
C SER A 84 13.00 -6.16 14.34
N TYR A 85 13.23 -5.27 13.37
CA TYR A 85 14.59 -4.88 13.00
C TYR A 85 15.19 -3.92 14.03
N LYS A 86 16.42 -4.23 14.49
CA LYS A 86 17.18 -3.41 15.44
C LYS A 86 17.85 -2.19 14.79
N ASP A 87 18.20 -2.30 13.51
CA ASP A 87 18.81 -1.21 12.76
C ASP A 87 17.71 -0.32 12.16
N GLU A 88 17.65 0.93 12.61
CA GLU A 88 16.65 1.90 12.16
C GLU A 88 16.73 2.22 10.66
N LYS A 89 17.92 2.17 10.04
CA LYS A 89 18.06 2.36 8.58
C LYS A 89 17.42 1.20 7.83
N VAL A 90 17.64 -0.02 8.30
CA VAL A 90 17.05 -1.23 7.71
C VAL A 90 15.53 -1.23 7.92
N LYS A 91 15.07 -0.93 9.14
CA LYS A 91 13.65 -0.78 9.49
C LYS A 91 12.95 0.21 8.56
N GLN A 92 13.49 1.42 8.40
CA GLN A 92 12.93 2.42 7.49
C GLN A 92 12.94 1.97 6.03
N LYS A 93 14.00 1.30 5.56
CA LYS A 93 14.09 0.79 4.18
C LYS A 93 13.03 -0.27 3.91
N VAL A 94 12.89 -1.25 4.80
CA VAL A 94 11.88 -2.32 4.71
C VAL A 94 10.47 -1.75 4.78
N PHE A 95 10.23 -0.80 5.70
CA PHE A 95 8.96 -0.09 5.82
C PHE A 95 8.60 0.67 4.53
N LYS A 96 9.55 1.39 3.92
CA LYS A 96 9.35 2.08 2.63
C LYS A 96 9.03 1.10 1.50
N SER A 97 9.72 -0.04 1.43
CA SER A 97 9.38 -1.09 0.45
C SER A 97 7.96 -1.61 0.64
N ALA A 98 7.55 -1.89 1.88
CA ALA A 98 6.18 -2.31 2.19
C ALA A 98 5.13 -1.26 1.78
N LEU A 99 5.43 0.03 1.96
CA LEU A 99 4.57 1.12 1.49
C LEU A 99 4.40 1.12 -0.03
N VAL A 100 5.48 0.90 -0.79
CA VAL A 100 5.40 0.83 -2.27
C VAL A 100 4.50 -0.33 -2.69
N LEU A 101 4.64 -1.51 -2.07
CA LEU A 101 3.76 -2.65 -2.34
C LEU A 101 2.31 -2.37 -1.97
N PHE A 102 2.06 -1.72 -0.83
CA PHE A 102 0.72 -1.31 -0.42
C PHE A 102 0.05 -0.37 -1.45
N HIS A 103 0.77 0.63 -1.94
CA HIS A 103 0.25 1.54 -2.95
C HIS A 103 0.06 0.89 -4.32
N LEU A 104 0.95 -0.03 -4.72
CA LEU A 104 0.76 -0.85 -5.91
C LEU A 104 -0.50 -1.72 -5.81
N SER A 105 -0.75 -2.30 -4.63
CA SER A 105 -1.96 -3.08 -4.34
C SER A 105 -3.22 -2.23 -4.50
N ASN A 106 -3.22 -1.00 -3.96
CA ASN A 106 -4.31 -0.03 -4.16
C ASN A 106 -4.56 0.25 -5.64
N LEU A 107 -3.49 0.50 -6.42
CA LEU A 107 -3.62 0.78 -7.85
C LEU A 107 -4.25 -0.39 -8.61
N LEU A 108 -3.76 -1.61 -8.38
CA LEU A 108 -4.30 -2.83 -9.01
C LEU A 108 -5.75 -3.07 -8.60
N LEU A 109 -6.10 -2.88 -7.32
CA LEU A 109 -7.46 -2.99 -6.84
C LEU A 109 -8.38 -1.97 -7.51
N SER A 110 -7.95 -0.72 -7.64
CA SER A 110 -8.74 0.33 -8.31
C SER A 110 -8.99 0.01 -9.79
N VAL A 111 -8.01 -0.54 -10.51
CA VAL A 111 -8.20 -1.00 -11.89
C VAL A 111 -9.18 -2.17 -11.95
N GLY A 112 -9.02 -3.17 -11.07
CA GLY A 112 -9.94 -4.32 -10.99
C GLY A 112 -11.38 -3.89 -10.68
N LEU A 113 -11.57 -2.96 -9.75
CA LEU A 113 -12.87 -2.38 -9.42
C LEU A 113 -13.46 -1.59 -10.59
N LEU A 114 -12.64 -0.83 -11.32
CA LEU A 114 -13.12 -0.06 -12.47
C LEU A 114 -13.67 -1.02 -13.53
N LEU A 115 -12.92 -2.07 -13.87
CA LEU A 115 -13.39 -3.12 -14.78
C LEU A 115 -14.65 -3.81 -14.25
N LEU A 116 -14.72 -4.09 -12.95
CA LEU A 116 -15.89 -4.68 -12.31
C LEU A 116 -17.14 -3.80 -12.49
N THR A 117 -17.05 -2.48 -12.34
CA THR A 117 -18.21 -1.57 -12.51
C THR A 117 -18.80 -1.60 -13.93
N PHE A 118 -17.98 -1.88 -14.96
CA PHE A 118 -18.46 -2.04 -16.33
C PHE A 118 -19.14 -3.40 -16.58
N GLN A 119 -18.76 -4.42 -15.83
CA GLN A 119 -19.24 -5.79 -16.00
C GLN A 119 -20.46 -6.13 -15.14
N PHE A 120 -20.65 -5.41 -14.03
CA PHE A 120 -21.73 -5.68 -13.08
C PHE A 120 -23.10 -5.18 -13.60
N PRO A 121 -24.18 -5.97 -13.48
CA PRO A 121 -25.53 -5.59 -13.93
C PRO A 121 -26.23 -4.63 -12.94
N LEU A 122 -25.58 -3.51 -12.62
CA LEU A 122 -26.16 -2.43 -11.81
C LEU A 122 -27.19 -1.61 -12.59
N LEU A 123 -28.15 -1.02 -11.87
CA LEU A 123 -28.99 0.06 -12.38
C LEU A 123 -28.11 1.20 -12.93
N TYR A 124 -28.55 1.84 -14.01
CA TYR A 124 -27.76 2.82 -14.76
C TYR A 124 -27.19 3.95 -13.87
N ALA A 125 -28.02 4.52 -12.99
CA ALA A 125 -27.59 5.57 -12.07
C ALA A 125 -26.54 5.08 -11.04
N ALA A 126 -26.71 3.87 -10.50
CA ALA A 126 -25.76 3.28 -9.56
C ALA A 126 -24.41 2.97 -10.23
N ARG A 127 -24.43 2.56 -11.49
CA ARG A 127 -23.20 2.34 -12.28
C ARG A 127 -22.42 3.63 -12.46
N ILE A 128 -23.08 4.74 -12.83
CA ILE A 128 -22.41 6.04 -13.00
C ILE A 128 -21.79 6.51 -11.68
N ALA A 129 -22.54 6.45 -10.58
CA ALA A 129 -22.01 6.82 -9.27
C ALA A 129 -20.79 5.96 -8.89
N ALA A 130 -20.87 4.64 -9.09
CA ALA A 130 -19.76 3.73 -8.81
C ALA A 130 -18.53 4.05 -9.69
N MET A 131 -18.71 4.28 -10.99
CA MET A 131 -17.61 4.65 -11.89
C MET A 131 -16.91 5.93 -11.46
N ILE A 132 -17.67 6.96 -11.06
CA ILE A 132 -17.10 8.23 -10.58
C ILE A 132 -16.26 7.99 -9.32
N ILE A 133 -16.81 7.30 -8.33
CA ILE A 133 -16.12 7.03 -7.05
C ILE A 133 -14.84 6.22 -7.30
N VAL A 134 -14.93 5.16 -8.08
CA VAL A 134 -13.79 4.28 -8.37
C VAL A 134 -12.73 4.99 -9.22
N PHE A 135 -13.15 5.85 -10.16
CA PHE A 135 -12.22 6.64 -10.96
C PHE A 135 -11.41 7.62 -10.09
N PHE A 136 -12.06 8.35 -9.17
CA PHE A 136 -11.33 9.21 -8.24
C PHE A 136 -10.38 8.41 -7.34
N ALA A 137 -10.83 7.26 -6.83
CA ALA A 137 -9.97 6.36 -6.06
C ALA A 137 -8.75 5.89 -6.88
N PHE A 138 -8.96 5.55 -8.15
CA PHE A 138 -7.88 5.19 -9.08
C PHE A 138 -6.89 6.33 -9.27
N VAL A 139 -7.35 7.56 -9.51
CA VAL A 139 -6.48 8.73 -9.68
C VAL A 139 -5.63 8.95 -8.43
N VAL A 140 -6.24 8.89 -7.24
CA VAL A 140 -5.52 9.02 -5.97
C VAL A 140 -4.50 7.89 -5.78
N ALA A 141 -4.89 6.65 -6.08
CA ALA A 141 -3.99 5.49 -6.00
C ALA A 141 -2.80 5.62 -6.96
N ALA A 142 -3.05 6.06 -8.19
CA ALA A 142 -2.03 6.29 -9.20
C ALA A 142 -1.05 7.38 -8.76
N ILE A 143 -1.54 8.55 -8.35
CA ILE A 143 -0.69 9.65 -7.85
C ILE A 143 0.17 9.17 -6.68
N ASN A 144 -0.45 8.52 -5.69
CA ASN A 144 0.28 8.01 -4.51
C ASN A 144 1.36 7.00 -4.89
N PHE A 145 1.06 6.08 -5.81
CA PHE A 145 2.03 5.11 -6.30
C PHE A 145 3.20 5.80 -7.02
N PHE A 146 2.93 6.71 -7.97
CA PHE A 146 3.97 7.40 -8.71
C PHE A 146 4.84 8.31 -7.82
N CYS A 147 4.25 9.01 -6.85
CA CYS A 147 5.02 9.79 -5.88
C CYS A 147 5.96 8.92 -5.05
N LYS A 148 5.51 7.74 -4.59
CA LYS A 148 6.34 6.81 -3.79
C LYS A 148 7.39 6.09 -4.62
N LEU A 149 7.06 5.74 -5.86
CA LEU A 149 8.00 5.14 -6.80
C LEU A 149 9.11 6.13 -7.16
N SER A 150 8.76 7.38 -7.48
CA SER A 150 9.71 8.46 -7.77
C SER A 150 10.67 8.70 -6.60
N GLY A 151 10.14 8.81 -5.37
CA GLY A 151 10.99 8.95 -4.17
C GLY A 151 11.93 7.76 -3.94
N SER A 152 11.49 6.53 -4.25
CA SER A 152 12.34 5.35 -4.16
C SER A 152 13.47 5.36 -5.19
N ILE A 153 13.18 5.76 -6.44
CA ILE A 153 14.18 5.87 -7.51
C ILE A 153 15.22 6.95 -7.18
N SER A 154 14.79 8.14 -6.70
CA SER A 154 15.71 9.21 -6.29
C SER A 154 16.71 8.73 -5.25
N SER A 155 16.24 8.01 -4.23
CA SER A 155 17.10 7.49 -3.17
C SER A 155 18.14 6.46 -3.64
N ILE A 156 17.79 5.66 -4.66
CA ILE A 156 18.71 4.70 -5.28
C ILE A 156 19.76 5.46 -6.10
N LEU A 157 19.34 6.46 -6.87
CA LEU A 157 20.24 7.28 -7.68
C LEU A 157 21.26 8.03 -6.81
N GLU A 158 20.80 8.66 -5.73
CA GLU A 158 21.65 9.34 -4.75
C GLU A 158 22.66 8.38 -4.11
N SER A 159 22.23 7.16 -3.77
CA SER A 159 23.12 6.12 -3.22
C SER A 159 24.19 5.68 -4.22
N ILE A 160 23.85 5.57 -5.51
CA ILE A 160 24.82 5.23 -6.55
C ILE A 160 25.80 6.37 -6.74
N LEU A 161 25.31 7.62 -6.85
CA LEU A 161 26.15 8.81 -7.01
C LEU A 161 27.12 8.99 -5.83
N ALA A 162 26.66 8.78 -4.60
CA ALA A 162 27.51 8.83 -3.41
C ALA A 162 28.60 7.75 -3.40
N SER A 163 28.29 6.54 -3.91
CA SER A 163 29.27 5.45 -4.01
C SER A 163 30.34 5.69 -5.08
N VAL A 164 30.00 6.41 -6.15
CA VAL A 164 30.94 6.79 -7.22
C VAL A 164 31.81 7.99 -6.81
N SER A 165 31.29 8.90 -5.98
CA SER A 165 32.00 10.09 -5.49
C SER A 165 33.05 9.78 -4.41
N SER A 166 33.02 8.59 -3.80
CA SER A 166 33.87 8.23 -2.65
C SER A 166 34.99 7.23 -2.98
N GLY A 167 35.11 6.81 -4.24
CA GLY A 167 36.22 6.03 -4.78
C GLY A 167 37.10 6.85 -5.71
#